data_AF-H5XGD4-F1
#
_entry.id   AF-H5XGD4-F1
#
_cell.length_a   1.000
_cell.length_b   1.000
_cell.length_c   1.000
_cell.angle_alpha   90.00
_cell.angle_beta   90.00
_cell.angle_gamma   90.00
#
_symmetry.space_group_name_H-M   'P 1'
#
loop_
_entity.id
_entity.type
_entity.pdbx_description
1 polymer ?
#
loop_
_entity_poly.entity_id
_entity_poly.type
_entity_poly.pdbx_seq_one_letter_code
_entity_poly.pdbx_strand_id
1 'polypeptide(L)'
;MFGANFGPLPVTNLVLLEVGLAIGLILIAIDQSLVYVAIGIAGVMLILAFLRWGGQWFTQWAGLTARYTLRSHDRVVVPPAPTDVETLAAQDDDKVIGPDDARVSLLRLAVPDLVVAQGRDHEHQEVGFAYHDGTWTAVLLVEPTPALITQADGAPSLPLSALAPCLEDRGVVLDSIQMTWHCYPGSAALPADSPALASYMEVLGPLPAAARRTTWVSVRLDPKRCPAAVRERGGGVMGAHRALIGALSRVRNAMESHGVPTRPLSPDELLRAGISAAELTGVAGSNSRVRMQERWTGVTAAGIGHASYAITGWPKGKISTTLNALTSVRALSATVAMSISPSDEENRIGLRGVVRISARNPRELDASDQRLTSVSERIGVTLTPLRGRQAAGFSATLPMGGTA
;
A
#
# COMPACT_ATOMS: atom_id res chain seq x y z
N MET A 1 -5.09 9.48 0.15
CA MET A 1 -5.88 10.72 0.34
C MET A 1 -6.44 11.21 -1.00
N PHE A 2 -7.73 10.92 -1.26
CA PHE A 2 -8.53 11.64 -2.25
C PHE A 2 -8.89 12.99 -1.63
N GLY A 3 -8.96 14.07 -2.43
CA GLY A 3 -9.29 15.40 -1.92
C GLY A 3 -10.67 15.45 -1.26
N ALA A 4 -10.93 16.48 -0.45
CA ALA A 4 -12.25 16.71 0.11
C ALA A 4 -13.30 16.77 -1.02
N ASN A 5 -14.36 15.98 -0.88
CA ASN A 5 -15.52 16.00 -1.78
C ASN A 5 -16.71 16.57 -1.01
N PHE A 6 -17.52 17.38 -1.66
CA PHE A 6 -18.81 17.85 -1.16
C PHE A 6 -19.90 17.16 -1.97
N GLY A 7 -20.50 16.11 -1.39
CA GLY A 7 -21.42 15.23 -2.12
C GLY A 7 -20.74 14.57 -3.33
N PRO A 8 -21.35 14.58 -4.55
CA PRO A 8 -20.77 13.96 -5.73
C PRO A 8 -19.66 14.79 -6.41
N LEU A 9 -19.41 16.03 -5.95
CA LEU A 9 -18.48 16.96 -6.57
C LEU A 9 -17.21 17.16 -5.71
N PRO A 10 -16.02 17.21 -6.33
CA PRO A 10 -14.79 17.59 -5.64
C PRO A 10 -14.87 19.06 -5.19
N VAL A 11 -14.37 19.37 -3.99
CA VAL A 11 -14.30 20.76 -3.49
C VAL A 11 -13.55 21.68 -4.47
N THR A 12 -12.54 21.15 -5.17
CA THR A 12 -11.80 21.89 -6.20
C THR A 12 -12.68 22.40 -7.34
N ASN A 13 -13.76 21.69 -7.69
CA ASN A 13 -14.69 22.14 -8.74
C ASN A 13 -15.51 23.33 -8.25
N LEU A 14 -15.93 23.30 -6.97
CA LEU A 14 -16.63 24.41 -6.34
C LEU A 14 -15.74 25.65 -6.29
N VAL A 15 -14.49 25.50 -5.84
CA VAL A 15 -13.51 26.59 -5.81
C VAL A 15 -13.26 27.15 -7.23
N LEU A 16 -13.18 26.31 -8.26
CA LEU A 16 -13.02 26.78 -9.64
C LEU A 16 -14.21 27.63 -10.09
N LEU A 17 -15.43 27.24 -9.73
CA LEU A 17 -16.64 28.00 -10.05
C LEU A 17 -16.68 29.32 -9.28
N GLU A 18 -16.34 29.32 -7.99
CA GLU A 18 -16.27 30.53 -7.16
C GLU A 18 -15.24 31.52 -7.70
N VAL A 19 -14.04 31.05 -8.07
CA VAL A 19 -12.99 31.87 -8.68
C VAL A 19 -13.43 32.41 -10.03
N GLY A 20 -14.06 31.59 -10.88
CA GLY A 20 -14.60 32.04 -12.16
C GLY A 20 -15.64 33.14 -12.01
N LEU A 21 -16.55 33.00 -11.04
CA LEU A 21 -17.57 34.00 -10.73
C LEU A 21 -16.96 35.29 -10.15
N ALA A 22 -15.98 35.16 -9.23
CA ALA A 22 -15.28 36.31 -8.66
C ALA A 22 -14.52 37.10 -9.73
N ILE A 23 -13.79 36.43 -10.63
CA ILE A 23 -13.10 37.08 -11.75
C ILE A 23 -14.12 37.78 -12.66
N GLY A 24 -15.24 37.13 -12.97
CA GLY A 24 -16.30 37.72 -13.78
C GLY A 24 -16.88 39.00 -13.16
N LEU A 25 -17.18 38.97 -11.85
CA LEU A 25 -17.68 40.15 -11.12
C LEU A 25 -16.65 41.28 -11.05
N ILE A 26 -15.37 40.96 -10.83
CA ILE A 26 -14.28 41.96 -10.81
C ILE A 26 -14.17 42.65 -12.18
N LEU A 27 -14.24 41.90 -13.27
CA LEU A 27 -14.16 42.46 -14.63
C LEU A 27 -15.32 43.42 -14.92
N ILE A 28 -16.54 43.05 -14.52
CA ILE A 28 -17.73 43.91 -14.69
C ILE A 28 -17.64 45.16 -13.79
N ALA A 29 -17.05 45.05 -12.60
CA ALA A 29 -16.85 46.18 -11.70
C ALA A 29 -15.79 47.17 -12.21
N ILE A 30 -14.79 46.70 -12.96
CA ILE A 30 -13.76 47.55 -13.58
C ILE A 30 -14.35 48.26 -14.81
N ASP A 31 -15.01 47.52 -15.71
CA ASP A 31 -15.58 48.08 -16.93
C ASP A 31 -16.78 47.26 -17.41
N GLN A 32 -17.93 47.92 -17.58
CA GLN A 32 -19.16 47.30 -18.07
C GLN A 32 -19.08 46.84 -19.54
N SER A 33 -18.10 47.33 -20.31
CA SER A 33 -17.86 46.85 -21.68
C SER A 33 -17.32 45.40 -21.72
N LEU A 34 -16.75 44.92 -20.61
CA LEU A 34 -16.13 43.59 -20.49
C LEU A 34 -17.12 42.46 -20.19
N VAL A 35 -18.43 42.71 -20.20
CA VAL A 35 -19.47 41.72 -19.87
C VAL A 35 -19.33 40.45 -20.71
N TYR A 36 -19.05 40.55 -22.02
CA TYR A 36 -18.86 39.36 -22.87
C TYR A 36 -17.59 38.57 -22.51
N VAL A 37 -16.52 39.24 -22.09
CA VAL A 37 -15.28 38.59 -21.63
C VAL A 37 -15.52 37.89 -20.29
N ALA A 38 -16.24 38.53 -19.37
CA ALA A 38 -16.63 37.95 -18.09
C ALA A 38 -17.51 36.69 -18.27
N ILE A 39 -18.51 36.76 -19.16
CA ILE A 39 -19.35 35.60 -19.52
C ILE A 39 -18.49 34.48 -20.14
N GLY A 40 -17.55 34.84 -21.02
CA GLY A 40 -16.62 33.88 -21.62
C GLY A 40 -15.77 33.14 -20.58
N ILE A 41 -15.17 33.87 -19.64
CA ILE A 41 -14.35 33.28 -18.56
C ILE A 41 -15.21 32.40 -17.65
N ALA A 42 -16.38 32.88 -17.22
CA ALA A 42 -17.29 32.09 -16.39
C ALA A 42 -17.76 30.82 -17.11
N GLY A 43 -18.08 30.92 -18.41
CA GLY A 43 -18.45 29.80 -19.25
C GLY A 43 -17.33 28.76 -19.40
N VAL A 44 -16.10 29.21 -19.64
CA VAL A 44 -14.92 28.32 -19.70
C VAL A 44 -14.68 27.64 -18.36
N MET A 45 -14.72 28.37 -17.24
CA MET A 45 -14.55 27.79 -15.90
C MET A 45 -15.65 26.78 -15.57
N LEU A 46 -16.89 27.04 -15.99
CA LEU A 46 -17.99 26.11 -15.86
C LEU A 46 -17.76 24.83 -16.69
N ILE A 47 -17.32 24.97 -17.95
CA ILE A 47 -16.95 23.82 -18.78
C ILE A 47 -15.83 23.01 -18.11
N LEU A 48 -14.76 23.64 -17.64
CA LEU A 48 -13.65 22.96 -16.98
C LEU A 48 -14.06 22.29 -15.65
N ALA A 49 -14.98 22.89 -14.90
CA ALA A 49 -15.50 22.32 -13.66
C ALA A 49 -16.32 21.04 -13.90
N PHE A 50 -17.03 20.94 -15.03
CA PHE A 50 -17.88 19.78 -15.34
C PHE A 50 -17.29 18.81 -16.37
N LEU A 51 -16.15 19.16 -16.99
CA LEU A 51 -15.47 18.29 -17.94
C LEU A 51 -14.99 17.01 -17.25
N ARG A 52 -15.46 15.86 -17.74
CA ARG A 52 -14.97 14.54 -17.32
C ARG A 52 -13.97 14.03 -18.33
N TRP A 53 -12.77 13.70 -17.86
CA TRP A 53 -11.69 13.14 -18.68
C TRP A 53 -11.26 11.80 -18.09
N GLY A 54 -11.40 10.70 -18.85
CA GLY A 54 -10.93 9.37 -18.42
C GLY A 54 -11.56 8.86 -17.11
N GLY A 55 -12.83 9.22 -16.85
CA GLY A 55 -13.56 8.84 -15.62
C GLY A 55 -13.36 9.78 -14.42
N GLN A 56 -12.39 10.70 -14.47
CA GLN A 56 -12.11 11.69 -13.42
C GLN A 56 -12.57 13.10 -13.83
N TRP A 57 -12.74 13.99 -12.85
CA TRP A 57 -12.99 15.41 -13.12
C TRP A 57 -11.70 16.08 -13.62
N PHE A 58 -11.81 16.99 -14.60
CA PHE A 58 -10.64 17.67 -15.18
C PHE A 58 -9.75 18.35 -14.15
N THR A 59 -10.33 19.00 -13.14
CA THR A 59 -9.63 19.63 -12.00
C THR A 59 -8.78 18.63 -11.20
N GLN A 60 -9.31 17.43 -10.97
CA GLN A 60 -8.58 16.36 -10.28
C GLN A 60 -7.42 15.86 -11.14
N TRP A 61 -7.65 15.68 -12.45
CA TRP A 61 -6.60 15.31 -13.39
C TRP A 61 -5.51 16.38 -13.48
N ALA A 62 -5.88 17.67 -13.59
CA ALA A 62 -4.94 18.78 -13.67
C ALA A 62 -4.13 18.92 -12.38
N GLY A 63 -4.78 18.84 -11.20
CA GLY A 63 -4.09 18.89 -9.91
C GLY A 63 -3.16 17.69 -9.69
N LEU A 64 -3.58 16.49 -10.11
CA LEU A 64 -2.76 15.29 -10.06
C LEU A 64 -1.55 15.41 -10.99
N THR A 65 -1.77 15.87 -12.23
CA THR A 65 -0.71 16.06 -13.22
C THR A 65 0.28 17.11 -12.76
N ALA A 66 -0.18 18.26 -12.26
CA ALA A 66 0.67 19.31 -11.71
C ALA A 66 1.53 18.79 -10.55
N ARG A 67 0.93 18.10 -9.57
CA ARG A 67 1.65 17.51 -8.44
C ARG A 67 2.67 16.46 -8.86
N TYR A 68 2.32 15.67 -9.88
CA TYR A 68 3.24 14.72 -10.48
C TYR A 68 4.41 15.48 -11.13
N THR A 69 4.14 16.38 -12.08
CA THR A 69 5.19 17.12 -12.81
C THR A 69 6.12 17.94 -11.91
N LEU A 70 5.63 18.43 -10.77
CA LEU A 70 6.39 19.27 -9.85
C LEU A 70 7.21 18.49 -8.80
N ARG A 71 7.02 17.17 -8.67
CA ARG A 71 7.77 16.35 -7.69
C ARG A 71 8.98 15.65 -8.31
N SER A 72 9.90 15.20 -7.46
CA SER A 72 10.95 14.29 -7.89
C SER A 72 10.38 12.90 -8.16
N HIS A 73 10.78 12.32 -9.29
CA HIS A 73 10.35 11.00 -9.75
C HIS A 73 11.44 9.94 -9.56
N ASP A 74 12.69 10.38 -9.47
CA ASP A 74 13.84 9.52 -9.26
C ASP A 74 14.28 9.57 -7.80
N ARG A 75 14.43 8.39 -7.23
CA ARG A 75 15.04 8.16 -5.92
C ARG A 75 16.22 7.24 -6.09
N VAL A 76 17.30 7.55 -5.39
CA VAL A 76 18.54 6.79 -5.45
C VAL A 76 19.04 6.59 -4.04
N VAL A 77 19.49 5.38 -3.76
CA VAL A 77 20.21 5.04 -2.55
C VAL A 77 21.49 4.30 -2.95
N VAL A 78 22.57 4.57 -2.23
CA VAL A 78 23.77 3.74 -2.22
C VAL A 78 23.80 3.11 -0.83
N PRO A 79 23.40 1.84 -0.68
CA PRO A 79 23.40 1.21 0.63
C PRO A 79 24.82 1.19 1.21
N PRO A 80 24.99 1.45 2.51
CA PRO A 80 26.26 1.23 3.18
C PRO A 80 26.71 -0.22 3.03
N ALA A 81 28.02 -0.46 3.13
CA ALA A 81 28.55 -1.82 3.12
C ALA A 81 27.89 -2.64 4.25
N PRO A 82 27.56 -3.91 4.03
CA PRO A 82 26.98 -4.75 5.06
C PRO A 82 27.93 -4.80 6.26
N THR A 83 27.44 -4.43 7.44
CA THR A 83 28.20 -4.51 8.69
C THR A 83 28.41 -5.98 9.05
N ASP A 84 29.64 -6.36 9.42
CA ASP A 84 29.97 -7.73 9.83
C ASP A 84 29.15 -8.14 11.07
N VAL A 85 28.77 -9.42 11.15
CA VAL A 85 27.93 -9.97 12.23
C VAL A 85 28.51 -9.70 13.63
N GLU A 86 29.84 -9.63 13.73
CA GLU A 86 30.56 -9.30 14.98
C GLU A 86 30.33 -7.86 15.47
N THR A 87 30.08 -6.92 14.56
CA THR A 87 29.80 -5.51 14.90
C THR A 87 28.35 -5.26 15.29
N LEU A 88 27.41 -6.04 14.72
CA LEU A 88 25.99 -6.00 15.09
C LEU A 88 25.77 -6.52 16.52
N ALA A 89 26.51 -7.55 16.95
CA ALA A 89 26.46 -8.08 18.32
C ALA A 89 27.03 -7.10 19.37
N ALA A 90 27.85 -6.12 18.96
CA ALA A 90 28.41 -5.10 19.86
C ALA A 90 27.52 -3.84 20.00
N GLN A 91 26.47 -3.71 19.17
CA GLN A 91 25.52 -2.59 19.14
C GLN A 91 24.16 -2.92 19.79
N ASP A 92 24.12 -3.97 20.62
CA ASP A 92 22.92 -4.56 21.26
C ASP A 92 22.14 -3.61 22.19
N ASP A 93 22.58 -2.35 22.34
CA ASP A 93 21.92 -1.29 23.10
C ASP A 93 21.06 -0.33 22.23
N ASP A 94 21.25 -0.31 20.90
CA ASP A 94 20.48 0.58 20.03
C ASP A 94 19.13 -0.06 19.63
N LYS A 95 18.09 0.28 20.38
CA LYS A 95 16.69 -0.13 20.14
C LYS A 95 16.10 0.37 18.81
N VAL A 96 16.87 1.09 17.99
CA VAL A 96 16.43 1.75 16.76
C VAL A 96 17.40 1.46 15.62
N ILE A 97 16.91 0.78 14.59
CA ILE A 97 17.59 0.52 13.33
C ILE A 97 17.34 1.71 12.40
N GLY A 98 18.37 2.54 12.26
CA GLY A 98 18.34 3.76 11.47
C GLY A 98 18.76 3.58 10.01
N PRO A 99 18.96 4.71 9.28
CA PRO A 99 19.38 4.73 7.87
C PRO A 99 20.75 4.09 7.58
N ASP A 100 21.56 3.89 8.61
CA ASP A 100 22.90 3.30 8.49
C ASP A 100 22.86 1.78 8.30
N ASP A 101 21.71 1.14 8.59
CA ASP A 101 21.49 -0.26 8.20
C ASP A 101 21.18 -0.31 6.68
N ALA A 102 21.91 -1.16 5.96
CA ALA A 102 21.78 -1.31 4.52
C ALA A 102 20.35 -1.67 4.06
N ARG A 103 19.60 -2.43 4.87
CA ARG A 103 18.23 -2.86 4.59
C ARG A 103 17.25 -1.70 4.76
N VAL A 104 17.38 -0.92 5.84
CA VAL A 104 16.58 0.29 6.05
C VAL A 104 16.87 1.29 4.94
N SER A 105 18.14 1.55 4.66
CA SER A 105 18.59 2.44 3.58
C SER A 105 17.94 2.05 2.24
N LEU A 106 17.99 0.77 1.88
CA LEU A 106 17.38 0.24 0.66
C LEU A 106 15.85 0.42 0.64
N LEU A 107 15.16 0.13 1.75
CA LEU A 107 13.71 0.30 1.86
C LEU A 107 13.26 1.76 1.85
N ARG A 108 14.16 2.71 2.19
CA ARG A 108 13.89 4.15 2.08
C ARG A 108 13.74 4.64 0.64
N LEU A 109 14.06 3.82 -0.37
CA LEU A 109 13.62 4.07 -1.75
C LEU A 109 12.08 4.16 -1.82
N ALA A 110 11.40 3.22 -1.18
CA ALA A 110 9.95 3.10 -1.19
C ALA A 110 9.28 3.89 -0.06
N VAL A 111 9.90 3.89 1.12
CA VAL A 111 9.38 4.47 2.38
C VAL A 111 10.39 5.50 2.92
N PRO A 112 10.40 6.76 2.45
CA PRO A 112 11.55 7.68 2.59
C PRO A 112 11.99 8.02 4.01
N ASP A 113 11.09 8.01 4.97
CA ASP A 113 11.29 8.31 6.39
C ASP A 113 11.22 7.05 7.27
N LEU A 114 11.40 5.87 6.66
CA LEU A 114 11.41 4.61 7.39
C LEU A 114 12.49 4.61 8.47
N VAL A 115 12.05 4.31 9.68
CA VAL A 115 12.89 3.94 10.82
C VAL A 115 12.28 2.67 11.41
N VAL A 116 13.11 1.70 11.80
CA VAL A 116 12.64 0.49 12.48
C VAL A 116 13.09 0.54 13.93
N ALA A 117 12.18 0.32 14.87
CA ALA A 117 12.49 0.18 16.28
C ALA A 117 12.16 -1.24 16.76
N GLN A 118 12.78 -1.63 17.85
CA GLN A 118 12.55 -2.92 18.49
C GLN A 118 11.80 -2.73 19.81
N GLY A 119 10.95 -3.70 20.13
CA GLY A 119 10.46 -3.89 21.49
C GLY A 119 10.11 -5.34 21.73
N ARG A 120 9.49 -5.59 22.88
CA ARG A 120 9.08 -6.93 23.29
C ARG A 120 7.60 -6.92 23.66
N ASP A 121 6.90 -7.98 23.29
CA ASP A 121 5.52 -8.17 23.71
C ASP A 121 5.44 -8.76 25.13
N HIS A 122 4.23 -9.08 25.57
CA HIS A 122 3.98 -9.66 26.90
C HIS A 122 4.57 -11.08 27.06
N GLU A 123 4.83 -11.78 25.95
CA GLU A 123 5.43 -13.11 25.88
C GLU A 123 6.95 -13.04 25.70
N HIS A 124 7.54 -11.84 25.84
CA HIS A 124 8.96 -11.55 25.65
C HIS A 124 9.46 -11.85 24.23
N GLN A 125 8.55 -11.98 23.25
CA GLN A 125 8.89 -12.10 21.84
C GLN A 125 9.24 -10.74 21.27
N GLU A 126 10.20 -10.72 20.35
CA GLU A 126 10.62 -9.49 19.70
C GLU A 126 9.58 -9.00 18.70
N VAL A 127 9.33 -7.70 18.71
CA VAL A 127 8.41 -7.03 17.80
C VAL A 127 9.13 -5.87 17.12
N GLY A 128 9.11 -5.87 15.79
CA GLY A 128 9.55 -4.76 14.97
C GLY A 128 8.46 -3.70 14.81
N PHE A 129 8.83 -2.43 14.98
CA PHE A 129 7.98 -1.27 14.75
C PHE A 129 8.54 -0.44 13.61
N ALA A 130 7.82 -0.29 12.51
CA ALA A 130 8.17 0.63 11.45
C ALA A 130 7.51 1.99 11.67
N TYR A 131 8.31 3.05 11.68
CA TYR A 131 7.83 4.42 11.64
C TYR A 131 7.77 4.93 10.21
N HIS A 132 6.61 5.48 9.83
CA HIS A 132 6.43 6.14 8.53
C HIS A 132 5.26 7.13 8.62
N ASP A 133 5.46 8.34 8.11
CA ASP A 133 4.42 9.37 7.97
C ASP A 133 3.71 9.68 9.29
N GLY A 134 4.49 9.80 10.38
CA GLY A 134 3.95 10.13 11.71
C GLY A 134 3.29 8.96 12.45
N THR A 135 3.30 7.75 11.88
CA THR A 135 2.61 6.58 12.44
C THR A 135 3.57 5.43 12.71
N TRP A 136 3.19 4.58 13.66
CA TRP A 136 3.89 3.33 13.98
C TRP A 136 3.12 2.14 13.43
N THR A 137 3.81 1.23 12.77
CA THR A 137 3.24 -0.01 12.20
C THR A 137 3.96 -1.22 12.77
N ALA A 138 3.19 -2.18 13.29
CA ALA A 138 3.68 -3.50 13.64
C ALA A 138 3.00 -4.53 12.72
N VAL A 139 3.69 -5.63 12.41
CA VAL A 139 3.23 -6.60 11.41
C VAL A 139 3.16 -7.99 12.02
N LEU A 140 2.02 -8.65 11.82
CA LEU A 140 1.84 -10.08 12.05
C LEU A 140 2.08 -10.84 10.75
N LEU A 141 2.81 -11.95 10.82
CA LEU A 141 2.85 -12.97 9.79
C LEU A 141 1.75 -13.99 10.08
N VAL A 142 0.91 -14.27 9.08
CA VAL A 142 -0.01 -15.42 9.15
C VAL A 142 0.80 -16.68 8.91
N GLU A 143 0.77 -17.61 9.86
CA GLU A 143 1.51 -18.84 9.72
C GLU A 143 0.91 -19.70 8.60
N PRO A 144 1.72 -20.16 7.65
CA PRO A 144 1.22 -21.04 6.61
C PRO A 144 0.76 -22.35 7.27
N THR A 145 -0.52 -22.66 7.17
CA THR A 145 -1.01 -24.00 7.55
C THR A 145 -0.24 -25.03 6.71
N PRO A 146 0.31 -26.10 7.30
CA PRO A 146 1.20 -27.03 6.60
C PRO A 146 0.46 -27.79 5.50
N ALA A 147 0.47 -27.21 4.31
CA ALA A 147 0.37 -27.90 3.03
C ALA A 147 1.53 -27.37 2.19
N LEU A 148 2.45 -28.24 1.78
CA LEU A 148 3.64 -27.89 0.99
C LEU A 148 3.32 -27.11 -0.31
N ILE A 149 2.05 -27.09 -0.74
CA ILE A 149 1.53 -26.39 -1.90
C ILE A 149 0.11 -25.88 -1.58
N THR A 150 -0.10 -24.57 -1.58
CA THR A 150 -1.44 -23.96 -1.51
C THR A 150 -1.86 -23.45 -2.88
N GLN A 151 -3.11 -23.73 -3.26
CA GLN A 151 -3.73 -23.15 -4.46
C GLN A 151 -3.87 -21.65 -4.25
N ALA A 152 -3.64 -20.83 -5.29
CA ALA A 152 -3.72 -19.36 -5.20
C ALA A 152 -5.06 -18.85 -4.61
N ASP A 153 -6.16 -19.59 -4.83
CA ASP A 153 -7.51 -19.25 -4.38
C ASP A 153 -7.87 -19.72 -2.96
N GLY A 154 -7.08 -20.64 -2.37
CA GLY A 154 -7.43 -21.38 -1.14
C GLY A 154 -7.04 -20.72 0.19
N ALA A 155 -6.59 -19.48 0.18
CA ALA A 155 -6.09 -18.82 1.39
C ALA A 155 -7.23 -18.39 2.34
N PRO A 156 -6.95 -18.36 3.67
CA PRO A 156 -7.93 -17.95 4.66
C PRO A 156 -8.46 -16.55 4.36
N SER A 157 -9.79 -16.43 4.33
CA SER A 157 -10.50 -15.17 4.19
C SER A 157 -10.28 -14.29 5.43
N LEU A 158 -10.05 -12.99 5.23
CA LEU A 158 -9.97 -12.03 6.34
C LEU A 158 -11.29 -12.03 7.15
N PRO A 159 -11.27 -12.31 8.47
CA PRO A 159 -12.46 -12.17 9.31
C PRO A 159 -12.71 -10.68 9.60
N LEU A 160 -13.22 -9.95 8.59
CA LEU A 160 -13.48 -8.51 8.68
C LEU A 160 -14.34 -8.13 9.90
N SER A 161 -15.35 -8.94 10.21
CA SER A 161 -16.22 -8.76 11.37
C SER A 161 -15.48 -8.91 12.71
N ALA A 162 -14.44 -9.73 12.77
CA ALA A 162 -13.62 -9.91 13.96
C ALA A 162 -12.59 -8.80 14.14
N LEU A 163 -12.11 -8.22 13.03
CA LEU A 163 -11.12 -7.15 13.05
C LEU A 163 -11.72 -5.76 13.21
N ALA A 164 -12.96 -5.53 12.78
CA ALA A 164 -13.60 -4.22 12.91
C ALA A 164 -13.64 -3.72 14.37
N PRO A 165 -14.01 -4.53 15.38
CA PRO A 165 -13.94 -4.11 16.79
C PRO A 165 -12.51 -3.81 17.27
N CYS A 166 -11.47 -4.33 16.60
CA CYS A 166 -10.09 -4.06 16.99
C CYS A 166 -9.62 -2.65 16.58
N LEU A 167 -10.34 -1.98 15.68
CA LEU A 167 -10.00 -0.62 15.23
C LEU A 167 -10.11 0.40 16.35
N GLU A 168 -11.05 0.22 17.28
CA GLU A 168 -11.27 1.11 18.41
C GLU A 168 -11.51 0.29 19.67
N ASP A 169 -10.51 0.24 20.56
CA ASP A 169 -10.64 -0.47 21.83
C ASP A 169 -9.78 0.15 22.93
N ARG A 170 -10.30 0.18 24.17
CA ARG A 170 -9.61 0.67 25.38
C ARG A 170 -8.89 2.01 25.19
N GLY A 171 -9.58 2.97 24.56
CA GLY A 171 -9.06 4.33 24.31
C GLY A 171 -7.98 4.42 23.23
N VAL A 172 -7.71 3.32 22.51
CA VAL A 172 -6.81 3.29 21.35
C VAL A 172 -7.65 3.19 20.08
N VAL A 173 -7.52 4.18 19.21
CA VAL A 173 -8.11 4.25 17.88
C VAL A 173 -7.00 4.06 16.85
N LEU A 174 -7.03 2.93 16.15
CA LEU A 174 -6.03 2.60 15.12
C LEU A 174 -6.19 3.48 13.89
N ASP A 175 -5.08 3.72 13.20
CA ASP A 175 -5.10 4.34 11.88
C ASP A 175 -5.71 3.38 10.85
N SER A 176 -5.22 2.15 10.84
CA SER A 176 -5.76 1.09 10.01
C SER A 176 -5.28 -0.30 10.46
N ILE A 177 -6.02 -1.32 10.02
CA ILE A 177 -5.55 -2.71 9.98
C ILE A 177 -5.52 -3.11 8.50
N GLN A 178 -4.36 -3.50 8.00
CA GLN A 178 -4.16 -3.87 6.60
C GLN A 178 -3.73 -5.31 6.48
N MET A 179 -4.42 -6.08 5.64
CA MET A 179 -3.98 -7.40 5.21
C MET A 179 -3.31 -7.29 3.85
N THR A 180 -2.09 -7.82 3.74
CA THR A 180 -1.34 -7.86 2.49
C THR A 180 -1.09 -9.30 2.10
N TRP A 181 -1.60 -9.69 0.94
CA TRP A 181 -1.28 -10.96 0.29
C TRP A 181 -0.22 -10.70 -0.76
N HIS A 182 0.90 -11.39 -0.65
CA HIS A 182 1.98 -11.30 -1.60
C HIS A 182 2.30 -12.68 -2.14
N CYS A 183 2.15 -12.83 -3.45
CA CYS A 183 2.12 -14.12 -4.12
C CYS A 183 3.18 -14.17 -5.22
N TYR A 184 4.04 -15.17 -5.13
CA TYR A 184 4.95 -15.58 -6.19
C TYR A 184 4.36 -16.81 -6.89
N PRO A 185 3.82 -16.68 -8.11
CA PRO A 185 3.33 -17.84 -8.84
C PRO A 185 4.50 -18.79 -9.13
N GLY A 186 4.25 -20.10 -9.23
CA GLY A 186 5.30 -21.09 -9.50
C GLY A 186 6.05 -20.83 -10.80
N SER A 187 5.39 -20.19 -11.77
CA SER A 187 6.01 -19.70 -13.00
C SER A 187 7.12 -18.67 -12.77
N ALA A 188 7.10 -17.96 -11.64
CA ALA A 188 8.09 -16.93 -11.31
C ALA A 188 9.48 -17.51 -10.98
N ALA A 189 9.63 -18.84 -10.84
CA ALA A 189 10.94 -19.46 -10.74
C ALA A 189 11.65 -19.62 -12.10
N LEU A 190 10.91 -19.54 -13.20
CA LEU A 190 11.41 -19.81 -14.55
C LEU A 190 11.58 -18.51 -15.35
N PRO A 191 12.56 -18.41 -16.28
CA PRO A 191 12.63 -17.33 -17.25
C PRO A 191 11.36 -17.27 -18.11
N ALA A 192 10.94 -16.05 -18.49
CA ALA A 192 9.69 -15.81 -19.22
C ALA A 192 9.67 -16.46 -20.62
N ASP A 193 10.85 -16.71 -21.19
CA ASP A 193 11.11 -17.33 -22.49
C ASP A 193 11.53 -18.80 -22.40
N SER A 194 11.52 -19.39 -21.20
CA SER A 194 12.00 -20.77 -21.04
C SER A 194 11.00 -21.81 -21.59
N PRO A 195 11.46 -22.84 -22.33
CA PRO A 195 10.62 -23.96 -22.75
C PRO A 195 9.97 -24.69 -21.57
N ALA A 196 10.67 -24.75 -20.43
CA ALA A 196 10.15 -25.33 -19.20
C ALA A 196 8.88 -24.60 -18.70
N LEU A 197 8.84 -23.26 -18.84
CA LEU A 197 7.65 -22.50 -18.50
C LEU A 197 6.50 -22.81 -19.47
N ALA A 198 6.78 -22.93 -20.77
CA ALA A 198 5.77 -23.31 -21.76
C ALA A 198 5.16 -24.70 -21.45
N SER A 199 6.00 -25.71 -21.18
CA SER A 199 5.55 -27.06 -20.79
C SER A 199 4.82 -27.06 -19.44
N TYR A 200 5.29 -26.30 -18.45
CA TYR A 200 4.58 -26.14 -17.17
C TYR A 200 3.17 -25.60 -17.39
N MET A 201 3.01 -24.60 -18.27
CA MET A 201 1.70 -24.02 -18.56
C MET A 201 0.78 -24.95 -19.34
N GLU A 202 1.32 -25.72 -20.29
CA GLU A 202 0.57 -26.74 -21.04
C GLU A 202 0.00 -27.80 -20.09
N VAL A 203 0.82 -28.29 -19.16
CA VAL A 203 0.41 -29.28 -18.15
C VAL A 203 -0.55 -28.70 -17.12
N LEU A 204 -0.33 -27.45 -16.70
CA LEU A 204 -1.20 -26.78 -15.72
C LEU A 204 -2.62 -26.59 -16.27
N GLY A 205 -2.75 -26.25 -17.56
CA GLY A 205 -4.04 -26.04 -18.21
C GLY A 205 -4.92 -25.01 -17.47
N PRO A 206 -6.18 -25.31 -17.14
CA PRO A 206 -7.08 -24.40 -16.44
C PRO A 206 -6.94 -24.42 -14.90
N LEU A 207 -6.05 -25.25 -14.35
CA LEU A 207 -5.89 -25.41 -12.90
C LEU A 207 -5.17 -24.19 -12.29
N PRO A 208 -5.43 -23.85 -11.02
CA PRO A 208 -4.72 -22.76 -10.36
C PRO A 208 -3.23 -23.13 -10.21
N ALA A 209 -2.34 -22.20 -10.55
CA ALA A 209 -0.91 -22.41 -10.40
C ALA A 209 -0.55 -22.62 -8.92
N ALA A 210 0.38 -23.54 -8.65
CA ALA A 210 1.06 -23.59 -7.36
C ALA A 210 1.74 -22.23 -7.14
N ALA A 211 1.55 -21.63 -5.97
CA ALA A 211 2.12 -20.33 -5.68
C ALA A 211 2.63 -20.27 -4.25
N ARG A 212 3.77 -19.59 -4.05
CA ARG A 212 4.24 -19.24 -2.72
C ARG A 212 3.53 -17.96 -2.31
N ARG A 213 2.63 -18.06 -1.35
CA ARG A 213 1.92 -16.91 -0.81
C ARG A 213 2.36 -16.62 0.62
N THR A 214 2.73 -15.38 0.85
CA THR A 214 2.97 -14.82 2.18
C THR A 214 1.83 -13.86 2.51
N THR A 215 1.33 -13.93 3.73
CA THR A 215 0.25 -13.07 4.21
C THR A 215 0.71 -12.31 5.43
N TRP A 216 0.60 -11.00 5.37
CA TRP A 216 0.92 -10.09 6.47
C TRP A 216 -0.32 -9.36 6.93
N VAL A 217 -0.39 -9.07 8.23
CA VAL A 217 -1.39 -8.19 8.82
C VAL A 217 -0.68 -7.06 9.54
N SER A 218 -0.74 -5.87 8.95
CA SER A 218 -0.13 -4.65 9.45
C SER A 218 -1.13 -3.89 10.31
N VAL A 219 -0.75 -3.59 11.55
CA VAL A 219 -1.53 -2.80 12.49
C VAL A 219 -0.84 -1.45 12.63
N ARG A 220 -1.55 -0.38 12.25
CA ARG A 220 -0.99 0.98 12.21
C ARG A 220 -1.66 1.86 13.26
N LEU A 221 -0.83 2.56 14.04
CA LEU A 221 -1.24 3.48 15.10
C LEU A 221 -0.70 4.87 14.82
N ASP A 222 -1.59 5.87 14.81
CA ASP A 222 -1.20 7.28 14.91
C ASP A 222 -1.25 7.70 16.39
N PRO A 223 -0.10 8.00 17.03
CA PRO A 223 -0.06 8.46 18.41
C PRO A 223 -0.88 9.74 18.65
N LYS A 224 -1.05 10.59 17.63
CA LYS A 224 -1.81 11.86 17.74
C LYS A 224 -3.31 11.63 17.90
N ARG A 225 -3.82 10.49 17.42
CA ARG A 225 -5.23 10.10 17.62
C ARG A 225 -5.50 9.55 19.01
N CYS A 226 -4.46 9.09 19.71
CA CYS A 226 -4.57 8.39 20.99
C CYS A 226 -3.74 9.04 22.13
N PRO A 227 -3.79 10.37 22.34
CA PRO A 227 -2.85 11.04 23.25
C PRO A 227 -3.02 10.62 24.71
N ALA A 228 -4.26 10.37 25.16
CA ALA A 228 -4.55 9.90 26.51
C ALA A 228 -4.00 8.49 26.73
N ALA A 229 -4.31 7.56 25.82
CA ALA A 229 -3.85 6.18 25.89
C ALA A 229 -2.32 6.04 25.83
N VAL A 230 -1.65 6.87 25.02
CA VAL A 230 -0.18 6.92 24.97
C VAL A 230 0.40 7.43 26.29
N ARG A 231 -0.18 8.48 26.87
CA ARG A 231 0.27 9.06 28.15
C ARG A 231 0.11 8.09 29.31
N GLU A 232 -1.02 7.41 29.43
CA GLU A 232 -1.26 6.37 30.45
C GLU A 232 -0.25 5.22 30.38
N ARG A 233 0.31 4.98 29.18
CA ARG A 233 1.30 3.93 28.93
C ARG A 233 2.74 4.44 29.03
N GLY A 234 2.97 5.56 29.70
CA GLY A 234 4.31 6.14 29.94
C GLY A 234 4.73 7.24 28.98
N GLY A 235 3.87 7.63 28.03
CA GLY A 235 4.09 8.76 27.13
C GLY A 235 5.16 8.53 26.06
N GLY A 236 5.28 9.51 25.15
CA GLY A 236 6.28 9.50 24.08
C GLY A 236 6.23 8.26 23.19
N VAL A 237 7.40 7.89 22.64
CA VAL A 237 7.56 6.74 21.75
C VAL A 237 7.28 5.42 22.47
N MET A 238 7.73 5.27 23.71
CA MET A 238 7.52 4.04 24.49
C MET A 238 6.04 3.79 24.79
N GLY A 239 5.28 4.83 25.12
CA GLY A 239 3.83 4.74 25.30
C GLY A 239 3.10 4.35 24.01
N ALA A 240 3.55 4.88 22.86
CA ALA A 240 3.03 4.49 21.55
C ALA A 240 3.32 3.02 21.23
N HIS A 241 4.55 2.54 21.46
CA HIS A 241 4.90 1.13 21.26
C HIS A 241 4.05 0.20 22.15
N ARG A 242 3.89 0.53 23.43
CA ARG A 242 3.04 -0.25 24.34
C ARG A 242 1.56 -0.26 23.92
N ALA A 243 1.05 0.87 23.45
CA ALA A 243 -0.31 0.95 22.90
C ALA A 243 -0.47 0.05 21.67
N LEU A 244 0.52 0.09 20.76
CA LEU A 244 0.55 -0.71 19.54
C LEU A 244 0.70 -2.21 19.84
N ILE A 245 1.57 -2.63 20.76
CA ILE A 245 1.69 -4.03 21.22
C ILE A 245 0.33 -4.53 21.74
N GLY A 246 -0.34 -3.73 22.56
CA GLY A 246 -1.67 -4.06 23.07
C GLY A 246 -2.70 -4.24 21.96
N ALA A 247 -2.69 -3.39 20.93
CA ALA A 247 -3.58 -3.52 19.78
C ALA A 247 -3.22 -4.72 18.90
N LEU A 248 -1.93 -4.96 18.68
CA LEU A 248 -1.41 -6.10 17.92
C LEU A 248 -1.84 -7.43 18.53
N SER A 249 -1.75 -7.56 19.87
CA SER A 249 -2.22 -8.74 20.60
C SER A 249 -3.73 -8.97 20.43
N ARG A 250 -4.54 -7.91 20.42
CA ARG A 250 -5.99 -8.04 20.17
C ARG A 250 -6.29 -8.52 18.75
N VAL A 251 -5.62 -7.94 17.76
CA VAL A 251 -5.75 -8.37 16.35
C VAL A 251 -5.35 -9.84 16.21
N ARG A 252 -4.22 -10.25 16.81
CA ARG A 252 -3.78 -11.65 16.85
C ARG A 252 -4.86 -12.56 17.44
N ASN A 253 -5.37 -12.24 18.64
CA ASN A 253 -6.40 -13.04 19.31
C ASN A 253 -7.70 -13.12 18.48
N ALA A 254 -8.10 -12.02 17.83
CA ALA A 254 -9.24 -12.00 16.93
C ALA A 254 -9.05 -12.92 15.71
N MET A 255 -7.83 -13.01 15.16
CA MET A 255 -7.51 -13.93 14.07
C MET A 255 -7.44 -15.39 14.54
N GLU A 256 -6.81 -15.65 15.69
CA GLU A 256 -6.69 -16.98 16.28
C GLU A 256 -8.05 -17.59 16.61
N SER A 257 -8.98 -16.80 17.16
CA SER A 257 -10.36 -17.24 17.43
C SER A 257 -11.13 -17.70 16.16
N HIS A 258 -10.64 -17.31 14.98
CA HIS A 258 -11.17 -17.72 13.68
C HIS A 258 -10.28 -18.76 12.97
N GLY A 259 -9.36 -19.41 13.70
CA GLY A 259 -8.50 -20.46 13.19
C GLY A 259 -7.36 -19.98 12.29
N VAL A 260 -7.00 -18.69 12.36
CA VAL A 260 -5.90 -18.12 11.59
C VAL A 260 -4.72 -17.81 12.54
N PRO A 261 -3.78 -18.74 12.73
CA PRO A 261 -2.62 -18.52 13.60
C PRO A 261 -1.72 -17.44 13.02
N THR A 262 -1.26 -16.52 13.87
CA THR A 262 -0.37 -15.44 13.47
C THR A 262 0.67 -15.16 14.53
N ARG A 263 1.83 -14.66 14.11
CA ARG A 263 2.90 -14.24 15.01
C ARG A 263 3.45 -12.86 14.64
N PRO A 264 3.90 -12.04 15.61
CA PRO A 264 4.59 -10.79 15.28
C PRO A 264 5.88 -11.06 14.52
N LEU A 265 6.27 -10.10 13.67
CA LEU A 265 7.58 -10.08 13.04
C LEU A 265 8.59 -9.38 13.93
N SER A 266 9.77 -9.99 14.09
CA SER A 266 10.93 -9.30 14.66
C SER A 266 11.41 -8.17 13.74
N PRO A 267 12.27 -7.24 14.21
CA PRO A 267 12.82 -6.18 13.35
C PRO A 267 13.48 -6.71 12.06
N ASP A 268 14.26 -7.79 12.17
CA ASP A 268 14.94 -8.40 11.01
C ASP A 268 13.96 -9.05 10.04
N GLU A 269 12.94 -9.75 10.55
CA GLU A 269 11.92 -10.35 9.72
C GLU A 269 11.04 -9.30 9.03
N LEU A 270 10.76 -8.19 9.72
CA LEU A 270 10.04 -7.04 9.18
C LEU A 270 10.80 -6.43 8.00
N LEU A 271 12.11 -6.18 8.15
CA LEU A 271 12.97 -5.67 7.08
C LEU A 271 13.05 -6.66 5.91
N ARG A 272 13.19 -7.96 6.19
CA ARG A 272 13.20 -9.02 5.17
C ARG A 272 11.88 -9.09 4.41
N ALA A 273 10.76 -8.98 5.11
CA ALA A 273 9.42 -8.95 4.51
C ALA A 273 9.25 -7.72 3.60
N GLY A 274 9.72 -6.55 4.04
CA GLY A 274 9.77 -5.34 3.23
C GLY A 274 10.59 -5.51 1.95
N ILE A 275 11.81 -6.04 2.06
CA ILE A 275 12.72 -6.24 0.90
C ILE A 275 12.12 -7.21 -0.11
N SER A 276 11.56 -8.33 0.37
CA SER A 276 10.89 -9.31 -0.49
C SER A 276 9.68 -8.68 -1.17
N ALA A 277 8.80 -8.04 -0.41
CA ALA A 277 7.62 -7.37 -0.97
C ALA A 277 8.00 -6.26 -1.95
N ALA A 278 9.13 -5.59 -1.78
CA ALA A 278 9.60 -4.55 -2.69
C ALA A 278 10.31 -5.12 -3.95
N GLU A 279 10.47 -6.43 -4.08
CA GLU A 279 11.30 -7.09 -5.11
C GLU A 279 12.75 -6.59 -5.14
N LEU A 280 13.28 -6.23 -3.98
CA LEU A 280 14.65 -5.70 -3.82
C LEU A 280 15.66 -6.78 -3.40
N THR A 281 15.24 -8.05 -3.30
CA THR A 281 16.10 -9.16 -2.87
C THR A 281 17.36 -9.29 -3.74
N GLY A 282 17.25 -9.06 -5.06
CA GLY A 282 18.38 -9.17 -5.99
C GLY A 282 19.48 -8.12 -5.79
N VAL A 283 19.20 -7.05 -5.04
CA VAL A 283 20.16 -5.98 -4.71
C VAL A 283 20.41 -5.85 -3.20
N ALA A 284 19.79 -6.72 -2.39
CA ALA A 284 19.99 -6.72 -0.94
C ALA A 284 21.42 -7.12 -0.59
N GLY A 285 22.09 -6.35 0.26
CA GLY A 285 23.50 -6.55 0.62
C GLY A 285 24.51 -6.06 -0.44
N SER A 286 24.02 -5.52 -1.57
CA SER A 286 24.87 -4.83 -2.53
C SER A 286 25.22 -3.42 -2.04
N ASN A 287 26.47 -3.01 -2.26
CA ASN A 287 26.92 -1.62 -2.08
C ASN A 287 26.79 -0.79 -3.38
N SER A 288 26.16 -1.35 -4.41
CA SER A 288 25.93 -0.67 -5.68
C SER A 288 24.77 0.33 -5.59
N ARG A 289 24.82 1.34 -6.46
CA ARG A 289 23.77 2.37 -6.56
C ARG A 289 22.46 1.74 -7.02
N VAL A 290 21.44 1.78 -6.16
CA VAL A 290 20.08 1.31 -6.48
C VAL A 290 19.19 2.51 -6.79
N ARG A 291 18.39 2.42 -7.85
CA ARG A 291 17.45 3.46 -8.28
C ARG A 291 16.01 2.95 -8.23
N MET A 292 15.11 3.81 -7.79
CA MET A 292 13.67 3.71 -7.99
C MET A 292 13.23 4.91 -8.84
N GLN A 293 12.53 4.63 -9.94
CA GLN A 293 12.02 5.65 -10.86
C GLN A 293 10.51 5.49 -10.99
N GLU A 294 9.78 6.55 -10.67
CA GLU A 294 8.35 6.63 -10.92
C GLU A 294 8.06 7.15 -12.33
N ARG A 295 7.19 6.43 -13.04
CA ARG A 295 6.55 6.86 -14.29
C ARG A 295 5.07 7.06 -14.04
N TRP A 296 4.40 7.67 -15.02
CA TRP A 296 2.96 7.91 -14.93
C TRP A 296 2.16 6.64 -14.71
N THR A 297 2.55 5.52 -15.34
CA THR A 297 1.83 4.25 -15.32
C THR A 297 2.44 3.18 -14.42
N GLY A 298 3.67 3.35 -13.94
CA GLY A 298 4.29 2.38 -13.04
C GLY A 298 5.52 2.92 -12.32
N VAL A 299 6.14 2.08 -11.49
CA VAL A 299 7.43 2.32 -10.85
C VAL A 299 8.42 1.28 -11.35
N THR A 300 9.67 1.66 -11.53
CA THR A 300 10.76 0.70 -11.72
C THR A 300 11.70 0.79 -10.53
N ALA A 301 11.90 -0.31 -9.80
CA ALA A 301 12.82 -0.40 -8.68
C ALA A 301 13.79 -1.57 -8.91
N ALA A 302 15.10 -1.31 -8.83
CA ALA A 302 16.13 -2.34 -9.06
C ALA A 302 15.97 -3.14 -10.38
N GLY A 303 15.44 -2.51 -11.43
CA GLY A 303 15.18 -3.13 -12.73
C GLY A 303 13.84 -3.87 -12.85
N ILE A 304 13.11 -4.05 -11.74
CA ILE A 304 11.77 -4.65 -11.73
C ILE A 304 10.73 -3.56 -11.95
N GLY A 305 9.77 -3.82 -12.85
CA GLY A 305 8.64 -2.94 -13.11
C GLY A 305 7.44 -3.28 -12.23
N HIS A 306 6.75 -2.27 -11.74
CA HIS A 306 5.58 -2.39 -10.88
C HIS A 306 4.45 -1.50 -11.38
N ALA A 307 3.23 -2.03 -11.42
CA ALA A 307 2.01 -1.27 -11.69
C ALA A 307 1.01 -1.47 -10.57
N SER A 308 0.48 -0.38 -10.04
CA SER A 308 -0.47 -0.35 -8.91
C SER A 308 -1.83 0.17 -9.34
N TYR A 309 -2.88 -0.41 -8.77
CA TYR A 309 -4.28 -0.18 -9.10
C TYR A 309 -5.09 -0.09 -7.81
N ALA A 310 -5.95 0.91 -7.68
CA ALA A 310 -6.91 0.98 -6.60
C ALA A 310 -8.13 0.12 -6.91
N ILE A 311 -8.65 -0.58 -5.90
CA ILE A 311 -9.97 -1.21 -5.95
C ILE A 311 -11.01 -0.11 -5.74
N THR A 312 -11.75 0.22 -6.78
CA THR A 312 -12.78 1.27 -6.77
C THR A 312 -14.19 0.71 -6.83
N GLY A 313 -14.33 -0.55 -7.27
CA GLY A 313 -15.58 -1.31 -7.24
C GLY A 313 -15.35 -2.63 -6.53
N TRP A 314 -16.12 -2.89 -5.48
CA TRP A 314 -16.03 -4.10 -4.67
C TRP A 314 -16.98 -5.18 -5.19
N PRO A 315 -16.59 -6.47 -5.11
CA PRO A 315 -17.43 -7.56 -5.56
C PRO A 315 -18.60 -7.75 -4.61
N LYS A 316 -19.73 -8.24 -5.14
CA LYS A 316 -20.89 -8.59 -4.30
C LYS A 316 -20.60 -9.91 -3.56
N GLY A 317 -20.81 -9.96 -2.25
CA GLY A 317 -20.64 -11.19 -1.44
C GLY A 317 -19.33 -11.26 -0.65
N LYS A 318 -18.67 -12.43 -0.63
CA LYS A 318 -17.47 -12.69 0.18
C LYS A 318 -16.21 -12.05 -0.42
N ILE A 319 -16.03 -10.76 -0.16
CA ILE A 319 -14.94 -9.92 -0.68
C ILE A 319 -13.57 -10.60 -0.59
N SER A 320 -13.16 -11.08 0.58
CA SER A 320 -11.80 -11.59 0.81
C SER A 320 -11.46 -12.84 0.00
N THR A 321 -12.38 -13.79 -0.14
CA THR A 321 -12.17 -14.98 -0.98
C THR A 321 -12.09 -14.60 -2.46
N THR A 322 -12.91 -13.64 -2.90
CA THR A 322 -12.93 -13.17 -4.28
C THR A 322 -11.62 -12.50 -4.68
N LEU A 323 -11.00 -11.74 -3.77
CA LEU A 323 -9.74 -11.05 -4.04
C LEU A 323 -8.52 -11.97 -4.16
N ASN A 324 -8.59 -13.21 -3.66
CA ASN A 324 -7.51 -14.19 -3.84
C ASN A 324 -7.20 -14.41 -5.34
N ALA A 325 -8.23 -14.40 -6.19
CA ALA A 325 -8.07 -14.57 -7.63
C ALA A 325 -7.17 -13.49 -8.27
N LEU A 326 -7.12 -12.28 -7.72
CA LEU A 326 -6.23 -11.21 -8.20
C LEU A 326 -4.75 -11.53 -7.97
N THR A 327 -4.44 -12.38 -6.98
CA THR A 327 -3.06 -12.83 -6.72
C THR A 327 -2.61 -13.98 -7.63
N SER A 328 -3.53 -14.55 -8.42
CA SER A 328 -3.24 -15.63 -9.39
C SER A 328 -2.72 -15.12 -10.75
N VAL A 329 -2.61 -13.79 -10.92
CA VAL A 329 -2.12 -13.19 -12.17
C VAL A 329 -0.67 -13.61 -12.41
N ARG A 330 -0.40 -14.09 -13.62
CA ARG A 330 0.95 -14.49 -14.05
C ARG A 330 1.82 -13.25 -14.20
N ALA A 331 2.71 -13.07 -13.25
CA ALA A 331 3.73 -12.02 -13.23
C ALA A 331 4.92 -12.53 -12.39
N LEU A 332 5.93 -11.69 -12.16
CA LEU A 332 6.97 -11.99 -11.16
C LEU A 332 6.32 -12.14 -9.77
N SER A 333 5.47 -11.19 -9.40
CA SER A 333 4.65 -11.28 -8.20
C SER A 333 3.36 -10.48 -8.34
N ALA A 334 2.34 -10.90 -7.60
CA ALA A 334 1.08 -10.18 -7.45
C ALA A 334 0.84 -9.91 -5.97
N THR A 335 0.61 -8.64 -5.63
CA THR A 335 0.34 -8.18 -4.27
C THR A 335 -1.05 -7.58 -4.21
N VAL A 336 -1.84 -7.96 -3.22
CA VAL A 336 -3.12 -7.34 -2.92
C VAL A 336 -3.07 -6.90 -1.47
N ALA A 337 -3.18 -5.60 -1.25
CA ALA A 337 -3.29 -4.99 0.06
C ALA A 337 -4.74 -4.51 0.25
N MET A 338 -5.34 -4.85 1.37
CA MET A 338 -6.69 -4.43 1.74
C MET A 338 -6.65 -3.91 3.17
N SER A 339 -7.13 -2.68 3.37
CA SER A 339 -7.11 -2.01 4.67
C SER A 339 -8.51 -1.66 5.14
N ILE A 340 -8.73 -1.85 6.44
CA ILE A 340 -9.86 -1.30 7.17
C ILE A 340 -9.38 -0.14 8.04
N SER A 341 -10.21 0.88 8.18
CA SER A 341 -9.95 2.08 8.98
C SER A 341 -11.23 2.52 9.70
N PRO A 342 -11.12 3.24 10.82
CA PRO A 342 -12.30 3.80 11.49
C PRO A 342 -13.10 4.71 10.57
N SER A 343 -14.40 4.81 10.80
CA SER A 343 -15.32 5.69 10.07
C SER A 343 -16.06 6.59 11.07
N ASP A 344 -16.33 7.84 10.68
CA ASP A 344 -17.15 8.75 11.47
C ASP A 344 -18.64 8.35 11.45
N GLU A 345 -19.05 7.45 10.54
CA GLU A 345 -20.39 6.91 10.47
C GLU A 345 -20.55 5.69 11.38
N GLU A 346 -21.60 5.69 12.20
CA GLU A 346 -21.88 4.61 13.14
C GLU A 346 -22.06 3.26 12.44
N ASN A 347 -21.44 2.21 12.99
CA ASN A 347 -21.44 0.84 12.45
C ASN A 347 -20.86 0.70 11.04
N ARG A 348 -20.04 1.64 10.57
CA ARG A 348 -19.32 1.54 9.30
C ARG A 348 -17.82 1.57 9.52
N ILE A 349 -17.10 0.97 8.58
CA ILE A 349 -15.64 1.04 8.51
C ILE A 349 -15.24 1.53 7.12
N GLY A 350 -14.16 2.30 7.04
CA GLY A 350 -13.54 2.62 5.78
C GLY A 350 -12.84 1.38 5.23
N LEU A 351 -13.15 0.98 3.99
CA LEU A 351 -12.51 -0.13 3.30
C LEU A 351 -11.77 0.39 2.07
N ARG A 352 -10.48 0.06 1.96
CA ARG A 352 -9.65 0.39 0.79
C ARG A 352 -8.86 -0.82 0.34
N GLY A 353 -8.45 -0.81 -0.92
CA GLY A 353 -7.64 -1.88 -1.46
C GLY A 353 -6.79 -1.42 -2.63
N VAL A 354 -5.57 -1.95 -2.69
CA VAL A 354 -4.60 -1.71 -3.75
C VAL A 354 -4.08 -3.05 -4.25
N VAL A 355 -4.05 -3.23 -5.56
CA VAL A 355 -3.40 -4.34 -6.24
C VAL A 355 -2.12 -3.83 -6.86
N ARG A 356 -1.02 -4.55 -6.68
CA ARG A 356 0.24 -4.29 -7.37
C ARG A 356 0.72 -5.54 -8.09
N ILE A 357 1.05 -5.38 -9.36
CA ILE A 357 1.70 -6.40 -10.16
C ILE A 357 3.16 -6.00 -10.36
N SER A 358 4.07 -6.95 -10.16
CA SER A 358 5.50 -6.80 -10.41
C SER A 358 5.90 -7.71 -11.56
N ALA A 359 6.76 -7.23 -12.46
CA ALA A 359 7.23 -7.98 -13.62
C ALA A 359 8.69 -7.65 -13.92
N ARG A 360 9.43 -8.59 -14.51
CA ARG A 360 10.87 -8.45 -14.74
C ARG A 360 11.20 -7.49 -15.89
N ASN A 361 10.25 -7.29 -16.80
CA ASN A 361 10.41 -6.42 -17.95
C ASN A 361 9.06 -5.79 -18.36
N PRO A 362 9.08 -4.74 -19.21
CA PRO A 362 7.86 -4.05 -19.62
C PRO A 362 6.84 -4.94 -20.36
N ARG A 363 7.30 -5.87 -21.21
CA ARG A 363 6.40 -6.76 -21.97
C ARG A 363 5.61 -7.69 -21.07
N GLU A 364 6.27 -8.26 -20.06
CA GLU A 364 5.63 -9.08 -19.04
C GLU A 364 4.64 -8.26 -18.21
N LEU A 365 4.98 -7.00 -17.88
CA LEU A 365 4.08 -6.11 -17.14
C LEU A 365 2.80 -5.81 -17.94
N ASP A 366 2.93 -5.48 -19.22
CA ASP A 366 1.79 -5.20 -20.12
C ASP A 366 0.89 -6.44 -20.28
N ALA A 367 1.48 -7.63 -20.44
CA ALA A 367 0.73 -8.88 -20.51
C ALA A 367 -0.01 -9.21 -19.19
N SER A 368 0.62 -8.89 -18.06
CA SER A 368 0.04 -9.07 -16.73
C SER A 368 -1.12 -8.10 -16.47
N ASP A 369 -1.01 -6.85 -16.95
CA ASP A 369 -2.05 -5.82 -16.87
C ASP A 369 -3.33 -6.25 -17.61
N GLN A 370 -3.19 -6.74 -18.85
CA GLN A 370 -4.32 -7.27 -19.62
C GLN A 370 -5.00 -8.43 -18.88
N ARG A 371 -4.20 -9.34 -18.30
CA ARG A 371 -4.75 -10.50 -17.59
C ARG A 371 -5.40 -10.11 -16.27
N LEU A 372 -4.83 -9.16 -15.53
CA LEU A 372 -5.44 -8.58 -14.33
C LEU A 372 -6.79 -7.96 -14.65
N THR A 373 -6.90 -7.26 -15.78
CA THR A 373 -8.16 -6.69 -16.27
C THR A 373 -9.20 -7.80 -16.49
N SER A 374 -8.87 -8.84 -17.26
CA SER A 374 -9.78 -9.97 -17.49
C SER A 374 -10.18 -10.71 -16.21
N VAL A 375 -9.25 -10.89 -15.27
CA VAL A 375 -9.55 -11.52 -13.97
C VAL A 375 -10.49 -10.64 -13.15
N SER A 376 -10.23 -9.32 -13.09
CA SER A 376 -11.03 -8.38 -12.29
C SER A 376 -12.47 -8.27 -12.79
N GLU A 377 -12.67 -8.23 -14.12
CA GLU A 377 -14.00 -8.29 -14.74
C GLU A 377 -14.76 -9.56 -14.38
N ARG A 378 -14.10 -10.73 -14.48
CA ARG A 378 -14.70 -12.03 -14.17
C ARG A 378 -15.18 -12.14 -12.72
N ILE A 379 -14.44 -11.53 -11.79
CA ILE A 379 -14.77 -11.57 -10.36
C ILE A 379 -15.59 -10.37 -9.89
N GLY A 380 -15.98 -9.47 -10.79
CA GLY A 380 -16.79 -8.30 -10.48
C GLY A 380 -16.08 -7.24 -9.64
N VAL A 381 -14.76 -7.10 -9.78
CA VAL A 381 -13.94 -6.07 -9.13
C VAL A 381 -13.58 -5.00 -10.15
N THR A 382 -13.78 -3.73 -9.80
CA THR A 382 -13.32 -2.61 -10.65
C THR A 382 -11.97 -2.12 -10.14
N LEU A 383 -10.97 -2.15 -11.03
CA LEU A 383 -9.63 -1.66 -10.78
C LEU A 383 -9.40 -0.34 -11.52
N THR A 384 -8.85 0.65 -10.83
CA THR A 384 -8.46 1.93 -11.42
C THR A 384 -6.95 2.11 -11.30
N PRO A 385 -6.20 2.21 -12.41
CA PRO A 385 -4.76 2.43 -12.36
C PRO A 385 -4.40 3.68 -11.55
N LEU A 386 -3.42 3.58 -10.65
CA LEU A 386 -2.93 4.69 -9.82
C LEU A 386 -1.99 5.61 -10.60
N ARG A 387 -2.45 6.09 -11.75
CA ARG A 387 -1.66 6.96 -12.63
C ARG A 387 -1.16 8.20 -11.88
N GLY A 388 0.12 8.52 -12.00
CA GLY A 388 0.75 9.62 -11.27
C GLY A 388 0.82 9.43 -9.75
N ARG A 389 0.50 8.25 -9.21
CA ARG A 389 0.60 7.90 -7.77
C ARG A 389 1.19 6.50 -7.57
N GLN A 390 2.00 6.04 -8.52
CA GLN A 390 2.51 4.68 -8.55
C GLN A 390 3.50 4.41 -7.42
N ALA A 391 4.29 5.42 -7.01
CA ALA A 391 5.18 5.30 -5.84
C ALA A 391 4.39 5.14 -4.53
N ALA A 392 3.24 5.82 -4.41
CA ALA A 392 2.36 5.67 -3.26
C ALA A 392 1.62 4.33 -3.26
N GLY A 393 1.17 3.86 -4.44
CA GLY A 393 0.59 2.52 -4.59
C GLY A 393 1.61 1.43 -4.26
N PHE A 394 2.85 1.61 -4.70
CA PHE A 394 3.97 0.71 -4.38
C PHE A 394 4.20 0.63 -2.87
N SER A 395 4.37 1.78 -2.19
CA SER A 395 4.59 1.79 -0.75
C SER A 395 3.38 1.24 0.02
N ALA A 396 2.15 1.54 -0.41
CA ALA A 396 0.93 1.04 0.25
C ALA A 396 0.79 -0.48 0.25
N THR A 397 1.48 -1.17 -0.67
CA THR A 397 1.49 -2.64 -0.76
C THR A 397 2.63 -3.31 -0.01
N LEU A 398 3.50 -2.54 0.65
CA LEU A 398 4.55 -3.09 1.52
C LEU A 398 4.01 -3.34 2.94
N PRO A 399 4.48 -4.39 3.66
CA PRO A 399 4.01 -4.69 5.01
C PRO A 399 4.20 -3.55 6.01
N MET A 400 5.27 -2.79 5.85
CA MET A 400 5.62 -1.64 6.69
C MET A 400 5.29 -0.29 6.04
N GLY A 401 4.70 -0.30 4.85
CA GLY A 401 4.45 0.89 4.06
C GLY A 401 3.11 1.56 4.36
N GLY A 402 2.81 2.62 3.60
CA GLY A 402 1.64 3.48 3.80
C GLY A 402 0.28 2.76 3.73
N THR A 403 -0.79 3.51 3.97
CA THR A 403 -2.16 2.96 3.85
C THR A 403 -2.64 2.91 2.39
N ALA A 404 -3.32 1.83 2.04
CA ALA A 404 -4.07 1.65 0.78
C ALA A 404 -5.14 2.72 0.54
#